data_AF-A0A2G2DEP9-F1
#
_entry.id   AF-A0A2G2DEP9-F1
#
_cell.length_a   1.000
_cell.length_b   1.000
_cell.length_c   1.000
_cell.angle_alpha   90.00
_cell.angle_beta   90.00
_cell.angle_gamma   90.00
#
_symmetry.space_group_name_H-M   'P 1'
#
loop_
_entity.id
_entity.type
_entity.pdbx_description
1 polymer ?
#
loop_
_entity_poly.entity_id
_entity_poly.type
_entity_poly.pdbx_seq_one_letter_code
_entity_poly.pdbx_strand_id
1 'polypeptide(L)' 'MGLALDEPKDSDKVFDNDTIKFLVEDSLMTTCGGITVDYVDAGPRSGFGITSVNPLSSGGGCSSGSCSSGSCG' A
#
# COMPACT_ATOMS: atom_id res chain seq x y z
N MET A 1 2.69 -0.90 -5.29
CA MET A 1 2.24 -0.02 -4.18
C MET A 1 3.07 -0.32 -2.94
N GLY A 2 3.64 0.68 -2.28
CA GLY A 2 4.41 0.52 -1.05
C GLY A 2 3.87 1.41 0.06
N LEU A 3 4.01 0.98 1.32
CA LEU A 3 3.70 1.80 2.49
C LEU A 3 5.01 2.26 3.14
N ALA A 4 5.04 3.53 3.52
CA ALA A 4 6.12 4.14 4.28
C ALA A 4 5.52 4.99 5.40
N LEU A 5 6.32 5.19 6.45
CA LEU A 5 5.98 6.12 7.52
C LEU A 5 6.51 7.49 7.12
N ASP A 6 5.62 8.47 6.94
CA ASP A 6 5.95 9.86 6.58
C ASP A 6 5.04 10.83 7.36
N GLU A 7 5.41 12.11 7.34
CA GLU A 7 4.63 13.21 7.92
C GLU A 7 3.53 13.68 6.96
N PRO A 8 2.35 14.10 7.47
CA PRO A 8 1.26 14.61 6.64
C PRO A 8 1.66 15.92 5.93
N LYS A 9 1.48 15.96 4.61
CA LYS A 9 1.67 17.18 3.80
C LYS A 9 0.31 17.76 3.40
N ASP A 10 0.30 19.02 2.99
CA ASP A 10 -0.92 19.73 2.57
C ASP A 10 -1.64 19.07 1.38
N SER A 11 -0.92 18.29 0.57
CA SER A 11 -1.44 17.58 -0.61
C SER A 11 -1.90 16.14 -0.31
N ASP A 12 -1.81 15.70 0.96
CA ASP A 12 -2.17 14.35 1.38
C ASP A 12 -3.54 14.33 2.05
N LYS A 13 -4.38 13.36 1.67
CA LYS A 13 -5.57 13.02 2.44
C LYS A 13 -5.18 12.19 3.64
N VAL A 14 -5.57 12.68 4.81
CA VAL A 14 -5.41 11.99 6.09
C VAL A 14 -6.67 11.19 6.40
N PHE A 15 -6.54 9.87 6.52
CA PHE A 15 -7.60 8.98 6.98
C PHE A 15 -7.25 8.46 8.37
N ASP A 16 -8.00 8.91 9.37
CA ASP A 16 -7.83 8.49 10.75
C ASP A 16 -8.61 7.18 11.00
N ASN A 17 -7.90 6.07 11.23
CA ASN A 17 -8.46 4.77 11.59
C ASN A 17 -8.04 4.41 13.01
N ASP A 18 -8.49 5.25 13.95
CA ASP A 18 -8.31 5.17 15.41
C ASP A 18 -6.86 5.15 15.89
N THR A 19 -6.14 4.07 15.64
CA THR A 19 -4.76 3.86 16.09
C THR A 19 -3.75 4.26 15.02
N ILE A 20 -4.15 4.26 13.75
CA ILE A 20 -3.25 4.51 12.62
C ILE A 20 -3.86 5.56 11.70
N LYS A 21 -3.03 6.52 11.30
CA LYS A 21 -3.37 7.51 10.28
C LYS A 21 -2.76 7.10 8.95
N PHE A 22 -3.59 7.00 7.92
CA PHE A 22 -3.14 6.76 6.56
C PHE A 22 -3.04 8.09 5.82
N LEU A 23 -1.91 8.30 5.17
CA LEU A 23 -1.64 9.45 4.33
C LEU A 23 -1.67 8.97 2.87
N VAL A 24 -2.51 9.58 2.05
CA VAL A 24 -2.57 9.26 0.62
C VAL A 24 -2.62 10.54 -0.17
N GLU A 25 -1.68 10.72 -1.08
CA GLU A 25 -1.65 11.87 -2.00
C GLU A 25 -2.97 11.96 -2.80
N ASP A 26 -3.51 13.18 -2.96
CA ASP A 26 -4.75 13.44 -3.69
C ASP A 26 -4.75 12.89 -5.11
N SER A 27 -3.62 13.01 -5.80
CA SER A 27 -3.42 12.55 -7.17
C SER A 27 -3.51 11.01 -7.26
N LEU A 28 -2.92 10.32 -6.28
CA LEU A 28 -2.97 8.86 -6.15
C LEU A 28 -4.37 8.40 -5.80
N MET A 29 -5.07 9.06 -4.88
CA MET A 29 -6.47 8.72 -4.57
C MET A 29 -7.37 8.85 -5.79
N THR A 30 -7.18 9.90 -6.58
CA THR A 30 -7.94 10.12 -7.81
C THR A 30 -7.68 9.02 -8.83
N THR A 31 -6.42 8.57 -8.95
CA THR A 31 -6.03 7.54 -9.93
C THR A 31 -6.42 6.13 -9.49
N CYS A 32 -6.35 5.84 -8.19
CA CYS A 32 -6.69 4.55 -7.60
C CYS A 32 -8.20 4.36 -7.39
N GLY A 33 -8.97 5.45 -7.28
CA GLY A 33 -10.43 5.47 -7.03
C GLY A 33 -10.84 5.06 -5.62
N GLY A 34 -10.07 4.19 -4.99
CA GLY A 34 -10.20 3.75 -3.61
C GLY A 34 -9.06 2.78 -3.28
N ILE A 35 -8.63 2.76 -2.03
CA ILE A 35 -7.53 1.91 -1.56
C ILE A 35 -8.03 1.09 -0.37
N THR A 36 -7.85 -0.21 -0.43
CA THR A 36 -8.13 -1.14 0.65
C THR A 36 -6.81 -1.70 1.16
N VAL A 37 -6.55 -1.49 2.45
CA VAL A 37 -5.41 -2.07 3.14
C VAL A 37 -5.93 -3.21 4.01
N ASP A 38 -5.44 -4.41 3.77
CA ASP A 38 -5.77 -5.61 4.53
C ASP A 38 -4.49 -6.22 5.13
N TYR A 39 -4.60 -6.87 6.27
CA TYR A 39 -3.48 -7.60 6.87
C TYR A 39 -3.72 -9.09 6.69
N VAL A 40 -2.96 -9.69 5.78
CA VAL A 40 -3.04 -11.13 5.55
C VAL A 40 -2.13 -11.81 6.55
N ASP A 41 -2.71 -12.53 7.51
CA ASP A 41 -1.97 -13.39 8.41
C ASP A 41 -1.94 -14.82 7.86
N ALA A 42 -0.79 -15.21 7.31
CA ALA A 42 -0.56 -16.54 6.73
C ALA A 42 0.66 -17.22 7.38
N GLY A 43 0.82 -17.06 8.69
CA GLY A 43 1.91 -17.66 9.47
C GLY A 43 3.28 -17.06 9.12
N PRO A 44 4.20 -17.81 8.47
CA PRO A 44 5.49 -17.25 8.06
C PRO A 44 5.40 -16.20 6.94
N ARG A 45 4.20 -15.96 6.39
CA ARG A 45 3.98 -15.10 5.21
C ARG A 45 2.99 -13.98 5.47
N SER A 46 2.99 -13.47 6.70
CA SER A 46 2.07 -12.39 7.09
C SER A 46 2.56 -11.03 6.61
N GLY A 47 1.64 -10.18 6.16
CA GLY A 47 1.97 -8.87 5.61
C GLY A 47 0.75 -8.04 5.20
N PHE A 48 1.00 -6.78 4.87
CA PHE A 48 -0.02 -5.87 4.38
C PHE A 48 -0.30 -6.10 2.89
N GLY A 49 -1.52 -6.48 2.56
CA GLY A 49 -2.06 -6.47 1.21
C GLY A 49 -2.71 -5.13 0.92
N ILE A 50 -2.27 -4.46 -0.15
CA ILE A 50 -2.84 -3.17 -0.58
C ILE A 50 -3.45 -3.38 -1.95
N THR A 51 -4.74 -3.08 -2.07
CA THR A 51 -5.47 -3.18 -3.33
C THR A 51 -6.14 -1.85 -3.63
N SER A 52 -6.27 -1.52 -4.92
CA SER A 52 -7.00 -0.34 -5.37
C SER A 52 -8.12 -0.71 -6.31
N VAL A 53 -9.19 0.10 -6.34
CA VAL A 53 -10.34 -0.10 -7.23
C VAL A 53 -9.89 -0.03 -8.69
N ASN A 54 -9.06 0.95 -9.01
CA ASN A 54 -8.37 1.04 -10.28
C ASN A 54 -6.90 0.61 -10.07
N PRO A 55 -6.49 -0.58 -10.54
CA PRO A 55 -5.11 -1.03 -10.39
C PRO A 55 -4.20 -0.07 -11.15
N LEU A 56 -3.24 0.55 -10.46
CA LEU A 56 -2.19 1.29 -11.14
C LEU A 56 -1.39 0.28 -11.97
N SER A 57 -1.56 0.33 -13.29
CA SER A 57 -0.78 -0.46 -14.24
C SER A 57 0.64 0.11 -14.33
N SER A 58 1.38 0.06 -13.23
CA SER A 58 2.82 0.33 -13.18
C SER A 58 3.41 -0.31 -11.93
N GLY A 59 4.19 -1.38 -12.13
CA GLY A 59 5.27 -1.77 -11.23
C GLY A 59 4.90 -2.40 -9.89
N GLY A 60 5.01 -3.72 -9.82
CA GLY A 60 5.36 -4.41 -8.57
C GLY A 60 4.20 -4.62 -7.59
N GLY A 61 3.23 -5.44 -7.98
CA GLY A 61 2.60 -6.32 -7.00
C GLY A 61 3.62 -7.38 -6.64
N CYS A 62 4.10 -7.43 -5.40
CA CYS A 62 4.68 -8.65 -4.86
C CYS A 62 3.54 -9.64 -4.63
N SER A 63 3.00 -10.16 -5.73
CA SER A 63 2.09 -11.29 -5.70
C SER A 63 2.84 -12.46 -5.08
N SER A 64 2.47 -12.79 -3.84
CA SER A 64 2.62 -14.07 -3.16
C SER A 64 3.31 -15.17 -3.98
N GLY A 65 4.65 -15.14 -4.03
CA GLY A 65 5.42 -16.09 -4.82
C GLY A 65 6.87 -15.63 -4.96
N SER A 66 7.76 -16.28 -4.21
CA SER A 66 9.22 -16.23 -4.45
C SER A 66 9.97 -14.95 -4.02
N CYS A 67 10.13 -14.75 -2.72
CA CYS A 67 11.37 -14.18 -2.18
C CYS A 67 12.38 -15.31 -1.92
N SER A 68 12.69 -16.08 -2.97
CA SER A 68 13.85 -16.97 -2.94
C SER A 68 15.00 -16.21 -3.59
N SER A 69 15.91 -15.72 -2.76
CA SER A 69 17.28 -15.31 -3.11
C SER A 69 17.47 -14.29 -4.25
N GLY A 70 17.82 -13.06 -3.88
CA GLY A 70 18.75 -12.25 -4.69
C GLY A 70 18.20 -10.94 -5.26
N SER A 71 18.75 -9.85 -4.74
CA SER A 71 18.90 -8.53 -5.37
C SER A 71 17.64 -7.71 -5.66
N CYS A 72 17.38 -6.71 -4.81
CA CYS A 72 16.79 -5.46 -5.25
C CYS A 72 17.93 -4.58 -5.81
N GLY A 73 17.85 -4.27 -7.10
CA GLY A 73 18.70 -3.36 -7.85
C GLY A 73 17.94 -2.91 -9.09
#